data_AF-A0A7K2Q5F2-F1
#
_entry.id   AF-A0A7K2Q5F2-F1
#
_cell.length_a   1.000
_cell.length_b   1.000
_cell.length_c   1.000
_cell.angle_alpha   90.00
_cell.angle_beta   90.00
_cell.angle_gamma   90.00
#
_symmetry.space_group_name_H-M   'P 1'
#
loop_
_entity.id
_entity.type
_entity.pdbx_description
1 polymer ?
#
loop_
_entity_poly.entity_id
_entity_poly.type
_entity_poly.pdbx_seq_one_letter_code
_entity_poly.pdbx_strand_id
1 'polypeptide(L)'
;MIQRMLPRPAHSARTRRTSRILLALAAMAALVSVDLPDAAAVPPLGATAEAGSDATSKRVGALFAGSLDGGHFCTAAVVHSDDRDVIATAAHCLDTPDTTVFAPGYRDGKAPYGVWKLTGVSLAPGWTDGRDPDEDVAFATVAPADGGSARIEDAVGGFPVATEQPDDVTVTVLGYPSTEETPLRCA
;
A
#
# COMPACT_ATOMS: atom_id res chain seq x y z
N MET A 1 3.70 -20.16 102.30
CA MET A 1 4.57 -18.96 102.26
C MET A 1 4.32 -18.30 100.91
N ILE A 2 3.52 -17.22 100.79
CA ILE A 2 3.87 -15.84 101.16
C ILE A 2 5.21 -15.50 100.46
N GLN A 3 5.32 -14.71 99.40
CA GLN A 3 4.95 -13.29 99.32
C GLN A 3 5.21 -12.73 97.91
N ARG A 4 4.37 -11.75 97.50
CA ARG A 4 4.72 -10.47 96.82
C ARG A 4 5.58 -10.49 95.55
N MET A 5 5.05 -9.89 94.48
CA MET A 5 5.43 -8.51 94.13
C MET A 5 4.39 -7.84 93.23
N LEU A 6 4.29 -6.53 93.41
CA LEU A 6 3.20 -5.61 93.09
C LEU A 6 3.28 -5.03 91.66
N PRO A 7 2.20 -4.36 91.19
CA PRO A 7 2.00 -3.92 89.80
C PRO A 7 2.48 -2.50 89.54
N ARG A 8 2.63 -2.10 88.26
CA ARG A 8 2.67 -0.70 87.81
C ARG A 8 2.72 -0.59 86.27
N PRO A 9 2.35 0.54 85.65
CA PRO A 9 0.99 1.06 85.53
C PRO A 9 0.57 1.19 84.05
N ALA A 10 -0.75 1.29 83.82
CA ALA A 10 -1.33 1.72 82.56
C ALA A 10 -1.00 3.19 82.28
N HIS A 11 -0.50 3.52 81.08
CA HIS A 11 -0.61 4.87 80.52
C HIS A 11 -1.21 4.79 79.12
N SER A 12 -2.53 5.01 79.09
CA SER A 12 -3.28 5.47 77.93
C SER A 12 -2.76 6.85 77.54
N ALA A 13 -2.21 6.98 76.34
CA ALA A 13 -2.00 8.26 75.68
C ALA A 13 -2.82 8.27 74.38
N ARG A 14 -4.09 8.62 74.56
CA ARG A 14 -5.05 9.02 73.55
C ARG A 14 -4.70 10.43 73.11
N THR A 15 -4.39 10.68 71.84
CA THR A 15 -4.45 11.99 71.12
C THR A 15 -3.75 11.80 69.78
N ARG A 16 -4.18 12.27 68.62
CA ARG A 16 -5.33 13.05 68.16
C ARG A 16 -5.50 12.65 66.69
N ARG A 17 -6.72 12.33 66.27
CA ARG A 17 -7.11 12.41 64.86
C ARG A 17 -6.96 13.87 64.44
N THR A 18 -6.10 14.16 63.49
CA THR A 18 -6.23 15.36 62.66
C THR A 18 -6.26 14.92 61.22
N SER A 19 -7.47 15.04 60.68
CA SER A 19 -7.84 14.95 59.28
C SER A 19 -6.85 15.71 58.40
N ARG A 20 -6.27 15.00 57.43
CA ARG A 20 -5.82 15.58 56.16
C ARG A 20 -6.45 14.77 55.04
N ILE A 21 -7.78 14.72 55.05
CA ILE A 21 -8.56 14.54 53.83
C ILE A 21 -8.62 15.93 53.22
N LEU A 22 -7.95 16.11 52.08
CA LEU A 22 -8.19 17.04 50.98
C LEU A 22 -6.85 17.32 50.26
N LEU A 23 -6.88 17.25 48.93
CA LEU A 23 -5.78 17.20 47.95
C LEU A 23 -5.14 15.80 47.84
N ALA A 24 -5.36 14.98 46.80
CA ALA A 24 -5.58 15.31 45.41
C ALA A 24 -6.51 14.27 44.75
N LEU A 25 -7.73 14.68 44.42
CA LEU A 25 -8.74 13.93 43.67
C LEU A 25 -8.79 14.43 42.21
N ALA A 26 -7.64 14.77 41.63
CA ALA A 26 -7.54 15.42 40.32
C ALA A 26 -6.40 14.85 39.48
N ALA A 27 -6.27 13.52 39.40
CA ALA A 27 -5.33 12.88 38.48
C ALA A 27 -5.92 11.66 37.74
N MET A 28 -7.25 11.50 37.72
CA MET A 28 -7.95 10.55 36.85
C MET A 28 -8.80 11.30 35.81
N ALA A 29 -8.13 12.09 34.99
CA ALA A 29 -8.66 12.63 33.74
C ALA A 29 -7.51 12.76 32.72
N ALA A 30 -6.60 11.79 32.71
CA ALA A 30 -5.69 11.59 31.59
C ALA A 30 -6.48 10.90 30.47
N LEU A 31 -7.26 11.72 29.77
CA LEU A 31 -7.53 11.68 28.33
C LEU A 31 -7.30 10.30 27.69
N VAL A 32 -8.34 9.47 27.74
CA VAL A 32 -8.56 8.50 26.67
C VAL A 32 -8.94 9.33 25.44
N SER A 33 -7.95 9.83 24.73
CA SER A 33 -8.12 10.23 23.34
C SER A 33 -8.40 8.93 22.60
N VAL A 34 -9.67 8.61 22.41
CA VAL A 34 -10.04 7.67 21.36
C VAL A 34 -9.77 8.44 20.07
N ASP A 35 -8.57 8.26 19.51
CA ASP A 35 -8.32 8.56 18.11
C ASP A 35 -9.25 7.63 17.31
N LEU A 36 -10.49 8.07 17.12
CA LEU A 36 -11.37 7.50 16.12
C LEU A 36 -10.61 7.72 14.80
N PRO A 37 -10.25 6.66 14.04
CA PRO A 37 -9.69 6.87 12.73
C PRO A 37 -10.69 7.72 11.96
N ASP A 38 -10.25 8.90 11.54
CA ASP A 38 -11.01 9.77 10.66
C ASP A 38 -11.50 8.88 9.51
N ALA A 39 -12.82 8.73 9.41
CA ALA A 39 -13.42 7.90 8.40
C ALA A 39 -12.96 8.48 7.06
N ALA A 40 -11.98 7.82 6.43
CA ALA A 40 -11.19 8.36 5.32
C ALA A 40 -12.09 9.19 4.40
N ALA A 41 -11.95 10.51 4.48
CA ALA A 41 -12.70 11.40 3.62
C ALA A 41 -12.44 10.94 2.18
N VAL A 42 -13.51 10.63 1.45
CA VAL A 42 -13.38 10.28 0.03
C VAL A 42 -12.66 11.47 -0.63
N PRO A 43 -11.47 11.26 -1.23
CA PRO A 43 -10.76 12.35 -1.88
C PRO A 43 -11.67 13.06 -2.87
N PRO A 44 -11.61 14.39 -2.99
CA PRO A 44 -12.39 15.11 -3.98
C PRO A 44 -12.02 14.61 -5.37
N LEU A 45 -13.02 14.41 -6.23
CA LEU A 45 -12.79 13.93 -7.59
C LEU A 45 -11.87 14.88 -8.38
N GLY A 46 -11.00 14.31 -9.19
CA GLY A 46 -10.01 15.02 -9.99
C GLY A 46 -8.80 15.53 -9.20
N ALA A 47 -8.56 15.01 -7.99
CA ALA A 47 -7.38 15.38 -7.21
C ALA A 47 -6.24 14.40 -7.47
N THR A 48 -5.10 14.95 -7.89
CA THR A 48 -3.85 14.19 -8.00
C THR A 48 -3.04 14.30 -6.71
N ALA A 49 -2.62 13.16 -6.16
CA ALA A 49 -1.73 13.07 -5.02
C ALA A 49 -0.78 11.87 -5.18
N GLU A 50 0.23 11.76 -4.33
CA GLU A 50 0.99 10.52 -4.22
C GLU A 50 0.06 9.36 -3.84
N ALA A 51 0.18 8.23 -4.52
CA ALA A 51 -0.55 7.03 -4.16
C ALA A 51 0.00 6.45 -2.84
N GLY A 52 -0.85 5.85 -2.02
CA GLY A 52 -0.41 5.11 -0.83
C GLY A 52 0.37 3.84 -1.17
N SER A 53 1.03 3.23 -0.18
CA SER A 53 1.55 1.86 -0.29
C SER A 53 0.52 0.89 0.27
N ASP A 54 -0.42 0.44 -0.57
CA ASP A 54 -1.55 -0.39 -0.16
C ASP A 54 -1.74 -1.60 -1.09
N ALA A 55 -2.79 -2.37 -0.83
CA ALA A 55 -3.08 -3.58 -1.59
C ALA A 55 -3.46 -3.31 -3.06
N THR A 56 -3.94 -2.11 -3.38
CA THR A 56 -4.29 -1.70 -4.74
C THR A 56 -3.04 -1.21 -5.46
N SER A 57 -2.26 -0.30 -4.86
CA SER A 57 -1.09 0.28 -5.52
C SER A 57 0.02 -0.73 -5.76
N LYS A 58 0.16 -1.77 -4.92
CA LYS A 58 1.16 -2.83 -5.16
C LYS A 58 0.92 -3.65 -6.44
N ARG A 59 -0.30 -3.64 -6.99
CA ARG A 59 -0.63 -4.30 -8.27
C ARG A 59 -0.23 -3.47 -9.49
N VAL A 60 0.08 -2.19 -9.28
CA VAL A 60 0.53 -1.25 -10.31
C VAL A 60 2.03 -1.08 -10.18
N GLY A 61 2.73 -0.90 -11.29
CA GLY A 61 4.17 -0.75 -11.29
C GLY A 61 4.68 0.04 -12.48
N ALA A 62 5.96 0.36 -12.43
CA ALA A 62 6.66 1.05 -13.49
C ALA A 62 7.27 0.05 -14.48
N LEU A 63 7.28 0.42 -15.77
CA LEU A 63 8.02 -0.25 -16.82
C LEU A 63 9.34 0.47 -17.07
N PHE A 64 10.44 -0.28 -17.11
CA PHE A 64 11.80 0.22 -17.25
C PHE A 64 12.50 -0.33 -18.49
N ALA A 65 13.45 0.45 -19.01
CA ALA A 65 14.34 0.02 -20.07
C ALA A 65 15.50 -0.83 -19.50
N GLY A 66 15.42 -2.15 -19.64
CA GLY A 66 16.47 -3.11 -19.31
C GLY A 66 16.56 -3.46 -17.82
N SER A 67 16.75 -2.45 -16.98
CA SER A 67 16.83 -2.58 -15.52
C SER A 67 16.31 -1.32 -14.84
N LEU A 68 16.27 -1.29 -13.50
CA LEU A 68 15.89 -0.10 -12.74
C LEU A 68 16.78 1.12 -13.04
N ASP A 69 18.03 0.91 -13.49
CA ASP A 69 18.95 2.00 -13.84
C ASP A 69 18.63 2.64 -15.20
N GLY A 70 17.81 1.99 -16.03
CA GLY A 70 17.46 2.49 -17.36
C GLY A 70 16.37 3.57 -17.37
N GLY A 71 15.81 3.91 -16.21
CA GLY A 71 14.69 4.83 -16.05
C GLY A 71 13.35 4.20 -16.42
N HIS A 72 12.31 4.53 -15.66
CA HIS A 72 10.95 4.15 -16.01
C HIS A 72 10.37 5.08 -17.06
N PHE A 73 9.57 4.51 -17.96
CA PHE A 73 8.98 5.23 -19.08
C PHE A 73 7.46 5.04 -19.19
N CYS A 74 6.90 3.99 -18.59
CA CYS A 74 5.49 3.67 -18.62
C CYS A 74 5.00 3.06 -17.30
N THR A 75 3.70 2.83 -17.22
CA THR A 75 3.03 2.11 -16.11
C THR A 75 2.38 0.85 -16.65
N ALA A 76 2.36 -0.21 -15.84
CA ALA A 76 1.53 -1.39 -16.08
C ALA A 76 0.84 -1.83 -14.79
N ALA A 77 -0.20 -2.65 -14.93
CA ALA A 77 -0.93 -3.24 -13.81
C ALA A 77 -1.05 -4.75 -13.98
N VAL A 78 -0.89 -5.51 -12.89
CA VAL A 78 -1.16 -6.95 -12.89
C VAL A 78 -2.66 -7.18 -13.02
N VAL A 79 -3.07 -8.02 -13.95
CA VAL A 79 -4.47 -8.41 -14.16
C VAL A 79 -4.67 -9.87 -13.84
N HIS A 80 -5.90 -10.23 -13.46
CA HIS A 80 -6.24 -11.62 -13.19
C HIS A 80 -6.10 -12.46 -14.46
N SER A 81 -5.40 -13.58 -14.35
CA SER A 81 -5.18 -14.53 -15.45
C SER A 81 -5.06 -15.96 -14.94
N ASP A 82 -5.37 -16.95 -15.78
CA ASP A 82 -5.31 -18.37 -15.40
C ASP A 82 -3.89 -18.79 -14.96
N ASP A 83 -2.87 -18.32 -15.69
CA ASP A 83 -1.46 -18.60 -15.43
C ASP A 83 -0.79 -17.62 -14.44
N ARG A 84 -1.54 -16.60 -13.99
CA ARG A 84 -1.15 -15.64 -12.92
C ARG A 84 0.07 -14.79 -13.24
N ASP A 85 0.31 -14.54 -14.52
CA ASP A 85 1.54 -13.94 -15.04
C ASP A 85 1.30 -12.79 -16.03
N VAL A 86 0.09 -12.24 -16.09
CA VAL A 86 -0.29 -11.20 -17.05
C VAL A 86 -0.30 -9.80 -16.44
N ILE A 87 0.26 -8.84 -17.18
CA ILE A 87 0.13 -7.40 -16.95
C ILE A 87 -0.62 -6.74 -18.11
N ALA A 88 -1.35 -5.67 -17.81
CA ALA A 88 -1.97 -4.77 -18.77
C ALA A 88 -1.23 -3.43 -18.81
N THR A 89 -1.07 -2.85 -20.00
CA THR A 89 -0.39 -1.58 -20.27
C THR A 89 -0.93 -0.98 -21.58
N ALA A 90 -0.50 0.23 -21.94
CA ALA A 90 -0.67 0.72 -23.30
C ALA A 90 0.20 -0.05 -24.30
N ALA A 91 -0.26 -0.20 -25.53
CA ALA A 91 0.43 -0.94 -26.57
C ALA A 91 1.73 -0.23 -27.01
N HIS A 92 1.75 1.10 -27.07
CA HIS A 92 2.96 1.86 -27.37
C HIS A 92 4.07 1.69 -26.32
N CYS A 93 3.73 1.30 -25.08
CA CYS A 93 4.74 1.01 -24.06
C CYS A 93 5.53 -0.26 -24.36
N LEU A 94 5.06 -1.09 -25.29
CA LEU A 94 5.66 -2.38 -25.63
C LEU A 94 6.36 -2.35 -26.99
N ASP A 95 6.83 -1.17 -27.45
CA ASP A 95 7.64 -1.04 -28.67
C ASP A 95 8.99 -1.80 -28.56
N THR A 96 9.53 -2.00 -27.35
CA THR A 96 10.78 -2.74 -27.09
C THR A 96 10.61 -3.80 -25.98
N PRO A 97 9.75 -4.82 -26.18
CA PRO A 97 9.34 -5.70 -25.09
C PRO A 97 10.48 -6.61 -24.60
N ASP A 98 11.42 -6.98 -25.46
CA ASP A 98 12.55 -7.87 -25.13
C ASP A 98 13.51 -7.29 -24.08
N THR A 99 13.58 -5.96 -24.03
CA THR A 99 14.38 -5.19 -23.07
C THR A 99 13.52 -4.57 -21.98
N THR A 100 12.20 -4.69 -22.03
CA THR A 100 11.33 -4.06 -21.03
C THR A 100 11.22 -4.95 -19.79
N VAL A 101 11.30 -4.33 -18.61
CA VAL A 101 11.07 -5.00 -17.33
C VAL A 101 10.00 -4.26 -16.53
N PHE A 102 9.25 -5.00 -15.72
CA PHE A 102 8.17 -4.50 -14.89
C PHE A 102 8.53 -4.60 -13.41
N ALA A 103 8.31 -3.51 -12.65
CA ALA A 103 8.54 -3.47 -11.21
C ALA A 103 7.23 -3.08 -10.48
N PRO A 104 6.40 -4.05 -10.06
CA PRO A 104 5.19 -3.77 -9.30
C PRO A 104 5.54 -3.14 -7.94
N GLY A 105 4.72 -2.16 -7.52
CA GLY A 105 4.91 -1.43 -6.28
C GLY A 105 6.23 -0.66 -6.18
N TYR A 106 6.84 -0.31 -7.32
CA TYR A 106 8.04 0.51 -7.37
C TYR A 106 7.87 1.81 -6.57
N ARG A 107 8.90 2.22 -5.83
CA ARG A 107 8.92 3.48 -5.09
C ARG A 107 10.34 3.86 -4.68
N ASP A 108 10.73 5.10 -4.89
CA ASP A 108 11.97 5.68 -4.37
C ASP A 108 13.22 4.81 -4.67
N GLY A 109 13.36 4.35 -5.91
CA GLY A 109 14.47 3.47 -6.33
C GLY A 109 14.34 2.01 -5.91
N LYS A 110 13.22 1.60 -5.30
CA LYS A 110 13.02 0.24 -4.76
C LYS A 110 11.95 -0.52 -5.51
N ALA A 111 12.24 -1.78 -5.85
CA ALA A 111 11.29 -2.75 -6.38
C ALA A 111 11.01 -3.84 -5.33
N PRO A 112 10.12 -3.60 -4.35
CA PRO A 112 9.92 -4.50 -3.21
C PRO A 112 9.36 -5.88 -3.60
N TYR A 113 8.80 -6.00 -4.80
CA TYR A 113 8.23 -7.24 -5.33
C TYR A 113 9.04 -7.81 -6.50
N GLY A 114 10.30 -7.38 -6.65
CA GLY A 114 11.21 -7.84 -7.69
C GLY A 114 11.03 -7.16 -9.04
N VAL A 115 11.91 -7.52 -9.97
CA VAL A 115 11.91 -7.02 -11.36
C VAL A 115 11.57 -8.18 -12.30
N TRP A 116 10.50 -8.00 -13.07
CA TRP A 116 9.86 -9.06 -13.85
C TRP A 116 10.11 -8.81 -15.34
N LYS A 117 10.78 -9.75 -16.01
CA LYS A 117 11.05 -9.64 -17.45
C LYS A 117 9.82 -10.08 -18.25
N LEU A 118 9.48 -9.33 -19.30
CA LEU A 118 8.43 -9.74 -20.25
C LEU A 118 8.87 -10.98 -21.03
N THR A 119 7.91 -11.86 -21.30
CA THR A 119 8.10 -13.13 -22.02
C THR A 119 7.21 -13.28 -23.25
N GLY A 120 6.18 -12.44 -23.36
CA GLY A 120 5.26 -12.41 -24.49
C GLY A 120 4.42 -11.14 -24.45
N VAL A 121 3.90 -10.75 -25.62
CA VAL A 121 3.01 -9.60 -25.77
C VAL A 121 1.82 -9.98 -26.64
N SER A 122 0.67 -9.45 -26.29
CA SER A 122 -0.58 -9.54 -27.06
C SER A 122 -1.02 -8.12 -27.41
N LEU A 123 -1.00 -7.83 -28.71
CA LEU A 123 -1.34 -6.53 -29.27
C LEU A 123 -2.62 -6.65 -30.09
N ALA A 124 -3.42 -5.60 -30.09
CA ALA A 124 -4.63 -5.54 -30.89
C ALA A 124 -4.30 -5.29 -32.39
N PRO A 125 -5.06 -5.88 -33.34
CA PRO A 125 -4.77 -5.75 -34.77
C PRO A 125 -4.74 -4.31 -35.30
N GLY A 126 -5.67 -3.45 -34.87
CA GLY A 126 -5.71 -2.03 -35.24
C GLY A 126 -4.48 -1.27 -34.76
N TRP A 127 -3.92 -1.65 -33.60
CA TRP A 127 -2.61 -1.14 -33.18
C TRP A 127 -1.48 -1.59 -34.11
N THR A 128 -1.41 -2.89 -34.44
CA THR A 128 -0.33 -3.42 -35.28
C THR A 128 -0.39 -2.95 -36.73
N ASP A 129 -1.60 -2.74 -37.26
CA ASP A 129 -1.83 -2.38 -38.66
C ASP A 129 -1.71 -0.87 -38.91
N GLY A 130 -2.07 -0.05 -37.91
CA GLY A 130 -2.21 1.40 -38.10
C GLY A 130 -1.89 2.27 -36.90
N ARG A 131 -1.51 1.71 -35.74
CA ARG A 131 -1.38 2.42 -34.46
C ARG A 131 -2.67 3.16 -34.09
N ASP A 132 -3.80 2.48 -34.22
CA ASP A 132 -5.10 3.03 -33.83
C ASP A 132 -5.09 3.39 -32.32
N PRO A 133 -5.25 4.67 -31.94
CA PRO A 133 -5.25 5.08 -30.54
C PRO A 133 -6.40 4.46 -29.74
N ASP A 134 -7.51 4.07 -30.39
CA ASP A 134 -8.63 3.39 -29.72
C ASP A 134 -8.28 1.94 -29.36
N GLU A 135 -7.21 1.39 -29.96
CA GLU A 135 -6.66 0.06 -29.69
C GLU A 135 -5.27 0.11 -29.02
N ASP A 136 -4.88 1.23 -28.41
CA ASP A 136 -3.62 1.39 -27.65
C ASP A 136 -3.68 0.73 -26.26
N VAL A 137 -4.07 -0.54 -26.23
CA VAL A 137 -4.12 -1.40 -25.04
C VAL A 137 -3.44 -2.72 -25.38
N ALA A 138 -2.60 -3.20 -24.46
CA ALA A 138 -1.88 -4.45 -24.63
C ALA A 138 -1.79 -5.24 -23.33
N PHE A 139 -1.59 -6.53 -23.50
CA PHE A 139 -1.29 -7.46 -22.40
C PHE A 139 0.09 -8.07 -22.62
N ALA A 140 0.83 -8.31 -21.55
CA ALA A 140 2.13 -8.98 -21.61
C ALA A 140 2.23 -10.04 -20.52
N THR A 141 2.87 -11.17 -20.83
CA THR A 141 3.21 -12.20 -19.84
C THR A 141 4.60 -11.93 -19.27
N VAL A 142 4.82 -12.25 -17.99
CA VAL A 142 6.11 -12.03 -17.32
C VAL A 142 6.70 -13.29 -16.70
N ALA A 143 8.02 -13.40 -16.73
CA ALA A 143 8.75 -14.46 -16.04
C ALA A 143 8.86 -14.17 -14.53
N PRO A 144 8.90 -15.21 -13.67
CA PRO A 144 9.25 -15.05 -12.26
C PRO A 144 10.46 -14.13 -12.04
N ALA A 145 10.31 -13.15 -11.14
CA ALA A 145 11.38 -12.23 -10.82
C ALA A 145 12.59 -12.93 -10.19
N ASP A 146 13.77 -12.35 -10.44
CA ASP A 146 15.04 -12.68 -9.77
C ASP A 146 15.42 -14.18 -9.79
N GLY A 147 14.98 -14.90 -10.83
CA GLY A 147 15.22 -16.35 -10.98
C GLY A 147 14.41 -17.21 -10.01
N GLY A 148 13.39 -16.65 -9.36
CA GLY A 148 12.46 -17.34 -8.50
C GLY A 148 11.47 -18.21 -9.27
N SER A 149 10.44 -18.69 -8.56
CA SER A 149 9.35 -19.49 -9.13
C SER A 149 7.96 -18.90 -8.89
N ALA A 150 7.86 -17.84 -8.09
CA ALA A 150 6.60 -17.19 -7.76
C ALA A 150 5.95 -16.60 -9.01
N ARG A 151 4.62 -16.65 -9.06
CA ARG A 151 3.81 -15.94 -10.06
C ARG A 151 3.52 -14.53 -9.57
N ILE A 152 3.47 -13.56 -10.49
CA ILE A 152 3.34 -12.15 -10.12
C ILE A 152 2.00 -11.89 -9.43
N GLU A 153 0.93 -12.51 -9.91
CA GLU A 153 -0.40 -12.35 -9.31
C GLU A 153 -0.46 -12.94 -7.89
N ASP A 154 0.31 -13.98 -7.59
CA ASP A 154 0.39 -14.51 -6.22
C ASP A 154 1.15 -13.57 -5.27
N ALA A 155 2.12 -12.81 -5.80
CA ALA A 155 2.90 -11.86 -5.02
C ALA A 155 2.12 -10.58 -4.70
N VAL A 156 1.42 -10.01 -5.69
CA VAL A 156 0.79 -8.69 -5.56
C VAL A 156 -0.73 -8.67 -5.74
N GLY A 157 -1.33 -9.75 -6.24
CA GLY A 157 -2.73 -9.81 -6.69
C GLY A 157 -2.91 -9.29 -8.11
N GLY A 158 -4.09 -9.49 -8.69
CA GLY A 158 -4.45 -8.98 -10.02
C GLY A 158 -5.76 -8.20 -9.98
N PHE A 159 -5.90 -7.23 -10.89
CA PHE A 159 -7.18 -6.57 -11.13
C PHE A 159 -8.07 -7.45 -12.02
N PRO A 160 -9.38 -7.55 -11.72
CA PRO A 160 -10.32 -8.09 -12.70
C PRO A 160 -10.37 -7.16 -13.92
N VAL A 161 -10.51 -7.74 -15.11
CA VAL A 161 -10.70 -7.00 -16.36
C VAL A 161 -12.18 -7.05 -16.73
N ALA A 162 -12.75 -5.88 -17.03
CA ALA A 162 -14.10 -5.76 -17.56
C ALA A 162 -14.02 -5.09 -18.94
N THR A 163 -14.65 -5.71 -19.93
CA THR A 163 -14.68 -5.22 -21.32
C THR A 163 -15.91 -4.35 -21.61
N GLU A 164 -16.86 -4.32 -20.69
CA GLU A 164 -18.08 -3.52 -20.77
C GLU A 164 -18.23 -2.73 -19.47
N GLN A 165 -18.39 -1.42 -19.59
CA GLN A 165 -18.64 -0.49 -18.49
C GLN A 165 -19.65 0.56 -18.96
N PRO A 166 -20.46 1.15 -18.06
CA PRO A 166 -21.29 2.30 -18.43
C PRO A 166 -20.42 3.52 -18.74
N ASP A 167 -20.96 4.46 -19.53
CA ASP A 167 -20.22 5.65 -19.96
C ASP A 167 -19.85 6.58 -18.79
N ASP A 168 -20.68 6.60 -17.73
CA ASP A 168 -20.57 7.51 -16.59
C ASP A 168 -19.96 6.82 -15.35
N VAL A 169 -18.75 6.26 -15.48
CA VAL A 169 -18.02 5.66 -14.36
C VAL A 169 -17.08 6.65 -13.66
N THR A 170 -17.06 6.61 -12.33
CA THR A 170 -15.96 7.19 -11.55
C THR A 170 -14.76 6.27 -11.59
N VAL A 171 -13.62 6.78 -12.03
CA VAL A 171 -12.37 6.04 -12.12
C VAL A 171 -11.34 6.58 -11.13
N THR A 172 -10.44 5.71 -10.69
CA THR A 172 -9.19 6.11 -10.05
C THR A 172 -8.06 5.70 -10.98
N VAL A 173 -7.19 6.64 -11.32
CA VAL A 173 -6.01 6.42 -12.15
C VAL A 173 -4.78 6.31 -11.26
N LEU A 174 -3.98 5.28 -11.46
CA LEU A 174 -2.68 5.10 -10.83
C LEU A 174 -1.60 5.07 -11.91
N GLY A 175 -0.52 5.82 -11.72
CA GLY A 175 0.52 5.94 -12.73
C GLY A 175 1.88 6.33 -12.15
N TYR A 176 2.92 6.03 -12.92
CA TYR A 176 4.30 6.43 -12.71
C TYR A 176 4.71 7.41 -13.81
N PRO A 177 4.54 8.73 -13.62
CA PRO A 177 5.15 9.71 -14.50
C PRO A 177 6.68 9.52 -14.51
N SER A 178 7.31 9.65 -15.67
CA SER A 178 8.77 9.46 -15.82
C SER A 178 9.62 10.50 -15.07
N THR A 179 9.00 11.55 -14.53
CA THR A 179 9.66 12.60 -13.74
C THR A 179 9.56 12.38 -12.24
N GLU A 180 8.82 11.38 -11.79
CA GLU A 180 8.55 11.10 -10.37
C GLU A 180 8.99 9.68 -9.99
N GLU A 181 9.56 9.51 -8.81
CA GLU A 181 9.97 8.20 -8.28
C GLU A 181 8.89 7.54 -7.40
N THR A 182 7.76 8.22 -7.20
CA THR A 182 6.59 7.75 -6.47
C THR A 182 5.39 7.67 -7.42
N PRO A 183 4.52 6.65 -7.28
CA PRO A 183 3.30 6.59 -8.07
C PRO A 183 2.35 7.72 -7.66
N LEU A 184 1.66 8.29 -8.65
CA LEU A 184 0.56 9.23 -8.44
C LEU A 184 -0.78 8.51 -8.54
N ARG A 185 -1.75 9.02 -7.79
CA ARG A 185 -3.15 8.66 -7.84
C ARG A 185 -3.96 9.90 -8.22
N CYS A 186 -4.83 9.76 -9.21
CA CYS A 186 -5.92 10.70 -9.47
C CYS A 186 -7.24 9.99 -9.16
N ALA A 187 -8.07 10.57 -8.31
CA ALA A 187 -9.40 10.06 -7.98
C ALA A 187 -10.38 11.22 -7.94
#